data_AF-F6GV47-F1
#
_entry.id   AF-F6GV47-F1
#
_cell.length_a   1.000
_cell.length_b   1.000
_cell.length_c   1.000
_cell.angle_alpha   90.00
_cell.angle_beta   90.00
_cell.angle_gamma   90.00
#
_symmetry.space_group_name_H-M   'P 1'
#
loop_
_entity.id
_entity.type
_entity.pdbx_description
1 polymer ?
#
loop_
_entity_poly.entity_id
_entity_poly.type
_entity_poly.pdbx_seq_one_letter_code
_entity_poly.pdbx_strand_id
1 'polypeptide(L)'
;MEGYLEGVESDEETIKKLIRKGTISASFVPILCGSAFKNKRVHPLLDAVINYLPSPLNLPAMKRTDPENPEVTVERAASDEEPFAGQAFQIMNDSFVGVP
;
A
#
# COMPACT_ATOMS: atom_id res chain seq x y z
N MET A 1 1.73 18.69 -16.49
CA MET A 1 0.78 19.83 -16.56
C MET A 1 0.93 20.55 -17.88
N GLU A 2 2.17 20.87 -18.30
CA GLU A 2 2.47 21.44 -19.63
C GLU A 2 1.81 20.70 -20.78
N GLY A 3 2.00 19.37 -20.90
CA GLY A 3 1.36 18.60 -21.98
C GLY A 3 -0.17 18.73 -22.04
N TYR A 4 -0.87 18.81 -20.90
CA TYR A 4 -2.32 19.03 -20.88
C TYR A 4 -2.68 20.43 -21.37
N LEU A 5 -1.90 21.45 -21.00
CA LEU A 5 -2.08 22.83 -21.44
C LEU A 5 -1.78 23.01 -22.94
N GLU A 6 -0.91 22.17 -23.48
CA GLU A 6 -0.56 22.11 -24.91
C GLU A 6 -1.55 21.26 -25.74
N GLY A 7 -2.58 20.69 -25.10
CA GLY A 7 -3.60 19.87 -25.77
C GLY A 7 -3.17 18.43 -26.06
N VAL A 8 -2.07 17.96 -25.46
CA VAL A 8 -1.61 16.57 -25.57
C VAL A 8 -2.37 15.71 -24.56
N GLU A 9 -3.19 14.80 -25.07
CA GLU A 9 -3.90 13.82 -24.25
C GLU A 9 -2.92 12.78 -23.70
N SER A 10 -2.96 12.53 -22.38
CA SER A 10 -2.09 11.53 -21.75
C SER A 10 -2.63 10.13 -22.03
N ASP A 11 -1.72 9.19 -22.28
CA ASP A 11 -2.11 7.79 -22.42
C ASP A 11 -2.61 7.19 -21.09
N GLU A 12 -3.32 6.06 -21.19
CA GLU A 12 -3.94 5.40 -20.04
C GLU A 12 -2.91 4.99 -18.96
N GLU A 13 -1.71 4.55 -19.36
CA GLU A 13 -0.68 4.13 -18.42
C GLU A 13 -0.15 5.33 -17.62
N THR A 14 0.08 6.45 -18.30
CA THR A 14 0.46 7.71 -17.65
C THR A 14 -0.61 8.19 -16.68
N ILE A 15 -1.89 8.15 -17.05
CA ILE A 15 -2.99 8.52 -16.16
C ILE A 15 -3.00 7.64 -14.91
N LYS A 16 -2.86 6.31 -15.07
CA LYS A 16 -2.81 5.38 -13.94
C LYS A 16 -1.63 5.67 -13.00
N LYS A 17 -0.45 5.96 -13.54
CA LYS A 17 0.75 6.34 -12.76
C LYS A 17 0.51 7.61 -11.95
N LEU A 18 -0.11 8.63 -12.56
CA LEU A 18 -0.43 9.89 -11.88
C LEU A 18 -1.48 9.68 -10.77
N ILE A 19 -2.49 8.86 -11.02
CA ILE A 19 -3.50 8.50 -10.00
C ILE A 19 -2.84 7.77 -8.82
N ARG A 20 -1.99 6.78 -9.10
CA ARG A 20 -1.23 6.06 -8.08
C ARG A 20 -0.38 7.02 -7.23
N LYS A 21 0.35 7.94 -7.86
CA LYS A 21 1.15 8.95 -7.15
C LYS A 21 0.29 9.81 -6.22
N GLY A 22 -0.86 10.28 -6.70
CA GLY A 22 -1.82 11.04 -5.90
C GLY A 22 -2.40 10.23 -4.72
N THR A 23 -2.67 8.95 -4.95
CA THR A 23 -3.21 8.02 -3.94
C THR A 23 -2.19 7.74 -2.83
N ILE A 24 -0.95 7.38 -3.19
CA ILE A 24 0.11 7.04 -2.23
C ILE A 24 0.53 8.26 -1.40
N SER A 25 0.52 9.45 -2.00
CA SER A 25 0.78 10.71 -1.28
C SER A 25 -0.41 11.23 -0.47
N ALA A 26 -1.55 10.51 -0.48
CA ALA A 26 -2.80 10.93 0.14
C ALA A 26 -3.32 12.31 -0.34
N SER A 27 -2.95 12.73 -1.55
CA SER A 27 -3.41 14.00 -2.15
C SER A 27 -4.90 13.95 -2.52
N PHE A 28 -5.42 12.76 -2.86
CA PHE A 28 -6.83 12.48 -3.08
C PHE A 28 -7.11 10.98 -2.94
N VAL A 29 -8.39 10.61 -2.89
CA VAL A 29 -8.84 9.21 -2.77
C VAL A 29 -9.66 8.82 -4.01
N PRO A 30 -9.20 7.86 -4.83
CA PRO A 30 -9.98 7.35 -5.97
C PRO A 30 -11.27 6.67 -5.51
N ILE A 31 -12.40 7.04 -6.12
CA ILE A 31 -13.72 6.46 -5.81
C ILE A 31 -14.13 5.52 -6.95
N LEU A 32 -14.52 4.30 -6.60
CA LEU A 32 -15.06 3.31 -7.54
C LEU A 32 -16.49 2.94 -7.14
N CYS A 33 -17.34 2.69 -8.14
CA CYS A 33 -18.73 2.27 -7.94
C CYS A 33 -18.91 0.79 -8.27
N GLY A 34 -19.64 0.07 -7.42
CA GLY A 34 -19.91 -1.36 -7.61
C GLY A 34 -20.98 -1.88 -6.66
N SER A 35 -21.33 -3.15 -6.82
CA SER A 35 -22.22 -3.86 -5.88
C SER A 35 -21.67 -5.25 -5.67
N ALA A 36 -21.05 -5.48 -4.52
CA ALA A 36 -20.52 -6.79 -4.14
C ALA A 36 -21.67 -7.83 -4.06
N PHE A 37 -22.80 -7.45 -3.47
CA PHE A 37 -23.98 -8.34 -3.36
C PHE A 37 -24.50 -8.84 -4.72
N LYS A 38 -24.45 -8.00 -5.76
CA LYS A 38 -24.87 -8.36 -7.12
C LYS A 38 -23.71 -8.85 -8.00
N ASN A 39 -22.52 -9.06 -7.43
CA ASN A 39 -21.30 -9.42 -8.14
C ASN A 39 -20.93 -8.46 -9.30
N LYS A 40 -21.21 -7.17 -9.14
CA LYS A 40 -20.93 -6.15 -10.15
C LYS A 40 -19.69 -5.36 -9.78
N ARG A 41 -18.74 -5.29 -10.72
CA ARG A 41 -17.50 -4.49 -10.65
C ARG A 41 -16.47 -4.96 -9.59
N VAL A 42 -16.55 -6.21 -9.12
CA VAL A 42 -15.54 -6.79 -8.22
C VAL A 42 -14.17 -6.92 -8.91
N HIS A 43 -14.11 -7.45 -10.14
CA HIS A 43 -12.84 -7.56 -10.86
C HIS A 43 -12.18 -6.19 -11.15
N PRO A 44 -12.90 -5.16 -11.66
CA PRO A 44 -12.35 -3.81 -11.76
C PRO A 44 -11.86 -3.21 -10.44
N LEU A 45 -12.48 -3.57 -9.31
CA LEU A 45 -11.98 -3.17 -7.98
C LEU A 45 -10.63 -3.83 -7.67
N LEU A 46 -10.47 -5.12 -7.99
CA LEU A 46 -9.20 -5.82 -7.82
C LEU A 46 -8.10 -5.25 -8.73
N ASP A 47 -8.45 -4.88 -9.97
CA ASP A 47 -7.52 -4.18 -10.86
C ASP A 47 -7.09 -2.84 -10.25
N ALA A 48 -8.03 -2.09 -9.66
CA ALA A 48 -7.73 -0.82 -9.00
C ALA A 48 -6.82 -0.98 -7.77
N VAL A 49 -6.95 -2.08 -7.02
CA VAL A 49 -6.04 -2.42 -5.91
C VAL A 49 -4.60 -2.51 -6.42
N ILE A 50 -4.38 -3.26 -7.50
CA ILE A 50 -3.03 -3.43 -8.08
C ILE A 50 -2.52 -2.08 -8.62
N ASN A 51 -3.36 -1.34 -9.33
CA ASN A 51 -2.94 -0.10 -9.99
C ASN A 51 -2.63 1.02 -8.99
N TYR A 52 -3.44 1.18 -7.93
CA TYR A 52 -3.42 2.41 -7.12
C TYR A 52 -2.92 2.22 -5.68
N LEU A 53 -3.00 1.03 -5.09
CA LEU A 53 -2.52 0.82 -3.71
C LEU A 53 -1.00 0.57 -3.64
N PRO A 54 -0.33 1.03 -2.56
CA PRO A 54 1.10 0.84 -2.40
C PRO A 54 1.46 -0.63 -2.16
N SER A 55 2.60 -1.05 -2.70
CA SER A 55 3.35 -2.21 -2.17
C SER A 55 4.26 -1.75 -1.02
N PRO A 56 4.79 -2.66 -0.17
CA PRO A 56 5.67 -2.32 0.94
C PRO A 56 6.89 -1.44 0.54
N LEU A 57 7.40 -1.63 -0.69
CA LEU A 57 8.52 -0.85 -1.23
C LEU A 57 8.18 0.61 -1.57
N ASN A 58 6.89 0.96 -1.64
CA ASN A 58 6.45 2.34 -1.88
C ASN A 58 6.27 3.13 -0.58
N LEU A 59 6.48 2.49 0.58
CA LEU A 59 6.31 3.11 1.89
C LEU A 59 7.67 3.41 2.52
N PRO A 60 7.76 4.42 3.39
CA PRO A 60 8.98 4.66 4.14
C PRO A 60 9.33 3.46 5.02
N ALA A 61 10.62 3.26 5.27
CA ALA A 61 11.12 2.23 6.17
C ALA A 61 10.48 2.35 7.56
N MET A 62 10.25 1.21 8.20
CA MET A 62 9.63 1.19 9.51
C MET A 62 10.61 1.67 10.57
N LYS A 63 10.23 2.71 11.31
CA LYS A 63 11.02 3.24 12.42
C LYS A 63 10.84 2.39 13.68
N ARG A 64 11.93 2.19 14.39
CA ARG A 64 12.01 1.45 15.65
C ARG A 64 12.97 2.12 16.60
N THR A 65 12.84 1.77 17.87
CA THR A 65 13.72 2.26 18.93
C THR A 65 14.82 1.24 19.19
N ASP A 66 16.04 1.73 19.45
CA ASP A 66 17.16 0.86 19.82
C ASP A 66 16.92 0.20 21.20
N PRO A 67 17.18 -1.11 21.34
CA PRO A 67 16.94 -1.83 22.61
C PRO A 67 17.83 -1.35 23.76
N GLU A 68 19.03 -0.85 23.47
CA GLU A 68 20.02 -0.40 24.46
C GLU A 68 19.87 1.10 24.75
N ASN A 69 19.43 1.90 23.78
CA ASN A 69 19.18 3.32 23.95
C ASN A 69 17.83 3.79 23.35
N PRO A 70 16.80 4.04 24.19
CA PRO A 70 15.50 4.48 23.73
C PRO A 70 15.44 5.78 22.93
N GLU A 71 16.48 6.62 23.00
CA GLU A 71 16.55 7.88 22.25
C GLU A 71 17.04 7.68 20.81
N VAL A 72 17.63 6.52 20.50
CA VAL A 72 18.12 6.19 19.17
C VAL A 72 17.00 5.57 18.34
N THR A 73 16.73 6.16 17.18
CA THR A 73 15.81 5.61 16.18
C THR A 73 16.59 4.83 15.13
N VAL A 74 16.16 3.60 14.86
CA VAL A 74 16.68 2.71 13.83
C VAL A 74 15.59 2.48 12.80
N GLU A 75 15.95 2.38 11.52
CA GLU A 75 15.02 2.08 10.44
C GLU A 75 15.17 0.63 9.96
N ARG A 76 14.06 0.03 9.50
CA ARG A 76 14.06 -1.29 8.87
C ARG A 76 13.40 -1.20 7.50
N ALA A 77 14.18 -1.45 6.46
CA ALA A 77 13.69 -1.55 5.10
C ALA A 77 12.89 -2.84 4.89
N ALA A 78 11.96 -2.83 3.94
CA ALA A 78 11.27 -4.03 3.49
C ALA A 78 12.17 -4.83 2.52
N SER A 79 13.18 -5.52 3.07
CA SER A 79 14.17 -6.30 2.31
C SER A 79 14.43 -7.64 2.98
N ASP A 80 14.69 -8.67 2.18
CA ASP A 80 15.03 -10.02 2.64
C ASP A 80 16.49 -10.11 3.16
N GLU A 81 17.32 -9.10 2.88
CA GLU A 81 18.70 -9.00 3.38
C GLU A 81 18.79 -8.39 4.79
N GLU A 82 17.69 -7.79 5.26
CA GLU A 82 17.61 -7.22 6.61
C GLU A 82 17.39 -8.31 7.67
N PRO A 83 17.89 -8.15 8.91
CA PRO A 83 17.57 -9.05 10.01
C PRO A 83 16.06 -9.18 10.23
N PHE A 84 15.60 -10.41 10.47
CA PHE A 84 14.18 -10.70 10.69
C PHE A 84 13.60 -9.85 11.81
N ALA A 85 12.43 -9.27 11.54
CA ALA A 85 11.58 -8.75 12.59
C ALA A 85 10.13 -8.56 12.15
N GLY A 86 9.21 -8.98 13.01
CA GLY A 86 7.78 -8.85 12.81
C GLY A 86 7.06 -8.25 14.02
N GLN A 87 5.81 -7.85 13.82
CA GLN A 87 4.92 -7.35 14.86
C GLN A 87 3.72 -8.29 14.99
N ALA A 88 3.53 -8.86 16.17
CA ALA A 88 2.29 -9.55 16.51
C ALA A 88 1.19 -8.50 16.71
N PHE A 89 0.20 -8.46 15.81
CA PHE A 89 -0.91 -7.51 15.88
C PHE A 89 -2.23 -8.14 16.33
N GLN A 90 -2.36 -9.47 16.23
CA GLN A 90 -3.54 -10.22 16.63
C GLN A 90 -3.14 -11.57 17.25
N ILE A 91 -3.77 -11.92 18.37
CA ILE A 91 -3.69 -13.24 18.99
C ILE A 91 -5.05 -13.90 18.80
N MET A 92 -5.07 -15.11 18.26
CA MET A 92 -6.29 -15.88 18.05
C MET A 92 -6.07 -17.30 18.54
N ASN A 93 -7.07 -17.84 19.25
CA ASN A 93 -7.06 -19.23 19.67
C ASN A 93 -7.82 -20.07 18.64
N ASP A 94 -7.08 -20.78 17.80
CA ASP A 94 -7.63 -21.70 16.82
C ASP A 94 -7.79 -23.10 17.43
N SER A 95 -8.93 -23.76 17.18
CA SER A 95 -9.26 -25.05 17.82
C SER A 95 -8.45 -26.24 17.30
N PHE A 96 -7.75 -26.12 16.17
CA PHE A 96 -6.96 -27.19 15.55
C PHE A 96 -5.45 -26.93 15.60
N VAL A 97 -5.03 -25.65 15.61
CA VAL A 97 -3.61 -25.25 15.62
C VAL A 97 -3.23 -24.32 16.78
N GLY A 98 -4.09 -24.22 17.80
CA GLY A 98 -3.88 -23.39 18.98
C GLY A 98 -2.59 -23.72 19.73
N VAL A 99 -2.06 -22.71 20.42
CA VAL A 99 -0.91 -22.85 21.33
C VAL A 99 -1.44 -23.47 22.63
N PRO A 100 -0.82 -24.53 23.19
CA PRO A 100 -1.26 -25.13 24.44
C PRO A 100 -1.25 -24.14 25.62
#